data_AF-A0A5C3KDH9-F1
#
_entry.id   AF-A0A5C3KDH9-F1
#
_cell.length_a   1.000
_cell.length_b   1.000
_cell.length_c   1.000
_cell.angle_alpha   90.00
_cell.angle_beta   90.00
_cell.angle_gamma   90.00
#
_symmetry.space_group_name_H-M   'P 1'
#
loop_
_entity.id
_entity.type
_entity.pdbx_description
1 polymer ?
#
loop_
_entity_poly.entity_id
_entity_poly.type
_entity_poly.pdbx_seq_one_letter_code
_entity_poly.pdbx_strand_id
1 'polypeptide(L)' 'DPFNAHLIALLSIYEMGPYPGATVPVPRYSGPSNWETDQILRSLGAVAKRMWVAEEKVRNLSVAK' A
#
# COMPACT_ATOMS: atom_id res chain seq x y z
N ASP A 1 -2.24 19.20 7.09
CA ASP A 1 -3.36 18.62 6.35
C ASP A 1 -3.51 17.14 6.74
N PRO A 2 -4.66 16.70 7.27
CA PRO A 2 -4.86 15.33 7.77
C PRO A 2 -4.71 14.25 6.69
N PHE A 3 -5.08 14.57 5.45
CA PHE A 3 -4.98 13.64 4.34
C PHE A 3 -3.52 13.44 3.90
N ASN A 4 -2.71 14.51 3.82
CA ASN A 4 -1.29 14.41 3.52
C ASN A 4 -0.52 13.60 4.55
N ALA A 5 -0.80 13.78 5.85
CA ALA A 5 -0.19 12.97 6.90
C ALA A 5 -0.54 11.48 6.75
N HIS A 6 -1.80 11.19 6.38
CA HIS A 6 -2.23 9.83 6.07
C HIS A 6 -1.53 9.25 4.83
N LEU A 7 -1.39 10.03 3.75
CA LEU A 7 -0.68 9.60 2.54
C LEU A 7 0.79 9.28 2.81
N ILE A 8 1.48 10.09 3.61
CA ILE A 8 2.88 9.82 4.00
C ILE A 8 2.96 8.47 4.71
N ALA A 9 2.12 8.26 5.73
CA ALA A 9 2.11 7.00 6.48
C ALA A 9 1.78 5.78 5.59
N LEU A 10 0.82 5.94 4.67
CA LEU A 10 0.39 4.89 3.76
C LEU A 10 1.48 4.54 2.74
N LEU A 11 2.15 5.55 2.16
CA LEU A 11 3.23 5.35 1.21
C LEU A 11 4.47 4.74 1.86
N SER A 12 4.85 5.15 3.08
CA SER A 12 5.95 4.52 3.81
C SER A 12 5.72 3.02 4.05
N ILE A 13 4.46 2.61 4.25
CA ILE A 13 4.11 1.18 4.38
C ILE A 13 4.20 0.44 3.05
N TYR A 14 3.80 1.06 1.95
CA TYR A 14 3.96 0.44 0.64
C TYR A 14 5.42 0.36 0.20
N GLU A 15 6.24 1.36 0.52
CA GLU A 15 7.69 1.33 0.26
C GLU A 15 8.40 0.20 1.01
N MET A 16 7.94 -0.13 2.22
CA MET A 16 8.44 -1.26 2.99
C MET A 16 8.19 -2.61 2.32
N GLY A 17 7.20 -2.72 1.44
CA GLY A 17 6.85 -3.97 0.77
C GLY A 17 6.28 -5.04 1.72
N PRO A 18 5.83 -6.18 1.17
CA PRO A 18 5.27 -7.28 1.95
C PRO A 18 6.41 -8.09 2.58
N TYR A 19 6.82 -7.71 3.80
CA TYR A 19 7.77 -8.50 4.57
C TYR A 19 7.17 -9.88 4.94
N PRO A 20 7.96 -10.97 4.87
CA PRO A 20 7.50 -12.28 5.30
C PRO A 20 7.10 -12.24 6.80
N GLY A 21 5.82 -12.50 7.07
CA GLY A 21 5.24 -12.47 8.42
C GLY A 21 4.67 -11.12 8.87
N ALA A 22 4.77 -10.07 8.05
CA ALA A 22 4.28 -8.75 8.44
C ALA A 22 2.81 -8.58 8.07
N THR A 23 1.93 -8.80 9.04
CA THR A 23 0.58 -8.22 9.04
C THR A 23 0.69 -6.73 9.39
N VAL A 24 1.34 -5.93 8.55
CA VAL A 24 1.37 -4.48 8.78
C VAL A 24 -0.06 -3.97 8.58
N PRO A 25 -0.70 -3.42 9.62
CA PRO A 25 -2.05 -2.90 9.47
C PRO A 25 -1.98 -1.69 8.54
N VAL A 26 -2.59 -1.81 7.36
CA VAL A 26 -2.70 -0.69 6.42
C VAL A 26 -3.54 0.40 7.10
N PRO A 27 -3.00 1.62 7.28
CA PRO A 27 -3.71 2.71 7.92
C PRO A 27 -5.00 2.97 7.16
N ARG A 28 -6.11 3.13 7.88
CA ARG A 28 -7.38 3.56 7.30
C ARG A 28 -7.54 5.05 7.53
N TYR A 29 -7.82 5.80 6.47
CA TYR A 29 -8.17 7.20 6.62
C TYR A 29 -9.57 7.32 7.25
N SER A 30 -9.68 8.11 8.32
CA SER A 30 -10.95 8.41 9.00
C SER A 30 -11.21 9.92 9.12
N GLY A 31 -10.40 10.74 8.44
CA GLY A 31 -10.61 12.18 8.38
C GLY A 31 -11.66 12.58 7.33
N PRO A 32 -11.89 13.90 7.15
CA PRO A 32 -12.76 14.41 6.09
C PRO A 32 -12.30 13.93 4.72
N SER A 33 -13.22 13.33 3.94
CA SER A 33 -12.95 12.89 2.58
C SER A 33 -13.84 13.60 1.57
N ASN A 34 -13.31 13.79 0.38
CA ASN A 34 -14.03 14.26 -0.80
C ASN A 34 -13.75 13.30 -1.98
N TRP A 35 -14.33 13.60 -3.15
CA TRP A 35 -14.16 12.76 -4.32
C TRP A 35 -12.69 12.60 -4.75
N GLU A 36 -11.85 13.63 -4.54
CA GLU A 36 -10.42 13.62 -4.89
C GLU A 36 -9.65 12.68 -3.97
N THR A 37 -9.83 12.82 -2.65
CA THR A 37 -9.16 11.98 -1.65
C THR A 37 -9.57 10.52 -1.82
N ASP A 38 -10.86 10.26 -2.09
CA ASP A 38 -11.35 8.91 -2.31
C ASP A 38 -10.76 8.30 -3.59
N GLN A 39 -10.64 9.09 -4.66
CA GLN A 39 -10.04 8.65 -5.91
C GLN A 39 -8.55 8.34 -5.76
N ILE A 40 -7.82 9.15 -5.00
CA ILE A 40 -6.41 8.91 -4.68
C ILE A 40 -6.27 7.61 -3.89
N LEU A 41 -7.04 7.42 -2.81
CA LEU A 41 -6.96 6.22 -1.97
C LEU A 41 -7.29 4.94 -2.76
N ARG A 42 -8.33 4.97 -3.60
CA ARG A 42 -8.68 3.86 -4.49
C ARG A 42 -7.56 3.52 -5.46
N SER A 43 -6.98 4.54 -6.11
CA SER A 43 -5.93 4.37 -7.11
C SER A 43 -4.66 3.79 -6.46
N LEU A 44 -4.29 4.30 -5.29
CA LEU A 44 -3.11 3.84 -4.56
C LEU A 44 -3.26 2.40 -4.08
N GLY A 45 -4.44 2.02 -3.57
CA GLY A 45 -4.73 0.62 -3.20
C GLY A 45 -4.62 -0.33 -4.39
N ALA A 46 -5.04 0.09 -5.59
CA ALA A 46 -4.89 -0.71 -6.81
C ALA A 46 -3.41 -0.87 -7.23
N VAL A 47 -2.61 0.18 -7.12
CA VAL A 47 -1.15 0.14 -7.40
C VAL A 47 -0.44 -0.78 -6.42
N ALA A 48 -0.68 -0.61 -5.11
CA ALA A 48 -0.08 -1.44 -4.07
C ALA A 48 -0.41 -2.92 -4.25
N LYS A 49 -1.67 -3.25 -4.57
CA LYS A 49 -2.07 -4.64 -4.86
C LYS A 49 -1.29 -5.22 -6.06
N ARG A 50 -1.11 -4.45 -7.14
CA ARG A 50 -0.34 -4.90 -8.30
C ARG A 50 1.14 -5.12 -7.97
N MET A 51 1.72 -4.23 -7.17
CA MET A 51 3.10 -4.32 -6.69
C MET A 51 3.30 -5.58 -5.84
N TRP A 52 2.46 -5.82 -4.84
CA TRP A 52 2.56 -7.01 -3.99
C TRP A 52 2.43 -8.32 -4.77
N VAL A 53 1.51 -8.40 -5.73
CA VAL A 53 1.38 -9.57 -6.61
C VAL A 53 2.64 -9.77 -7.46
N ALA A 54 3.26 -8.68 -7.95
CA ALA A 54 4.50 -8.76 -8.71
C ALA A 54 5.67 -9.24 -7.83
N GLU A 55 5.82 -8.68 -6.64
CA GLU A 55 6.88 -9.04 -5.68
C GLU A 55 6.76 -10.48 -5.21
N GLU A 56 5.55 -10.96 -4.93
CA GLU A 56 5.30 -12.36 -4.59
C GLU A 56 5.72 -13.30 -5.72
N LYS A 57 5.39 -12.96 -6.97
CA LYS A 57 5.83 -13.74 -8.14
C LYS A 57 7.35 -13.75 -8.27
N VAL A 58 8.01 -12.61 -8.11
CA VAL A 58 9.48 -12.51 -8.15
C VAL A 58 10.11 -13.37 -7.05
N ARG A 59 9.57 -13.33 -5.83
CA ARG A 59 10.04 -14.16 -4.71
C ARG A 59 9.88 -15.66 -4.99
N ASN A 60 8.75 -16.07 -5.56
CA ASN A 60 8.52 -17.48 -5.88
C ASN A 60 9.48 -17.97 -6.97
N LEU A 61 9.84 -17.10 -7.93
CA LEU A 61 10.84 -17.41 -8.94
C LEU A 61 12.27 -17.46 -8.37
N SER A 62 12.60 -16.62 -7.38
CA SER A 62 13.93 -16.61 -6.78
C SER A 62 14.18 -17.79 -5.83
N VAL A 63 13.15 -18.30 -5.16
CA VAL A 63 13.25 -19.49 -4.29
C VAL A 63 13.29 -20.80 -5.10
N ALA A 64 12.74 -20.83 -6.30
CA ALA A 64 12.72 -22.01 -7.17
C ALA A 64 14.05 -22.26 -7.92
N LYS A 65 15.05 -21.41 -7.73
CA LYS A 65 16.39 -21.49 -8.37
C LYS A 65 17.43 -21.98 -7.38
#